data_AF-M8BH13-F1
#
_entry.id   AF-M8BH13-F1
#
_cell.length_a   1.000
_cell.length_b   1.000
_cell.length_c   1.000
_cell.angle_alpha   90.00
_cell.angle_beta   90.00
_cell.angle_gamma   90.00
#
_symmetry.space_group_name_H-M   'P 1'
#
loop_
_entity.id
_entity.type
_entity.pdbx_description
1 polymer ?
#
loop_
_entity_poly.entity_id
_entity_poly.type
_entity_poly.pdbx_seq_one_letter_code
_entity_poly.pdbx_strand_id
1 'polypeptide(L)'
;MPSDSDGSTGSKYRRVPTDRTESSASHQATTEASSSSDGDVGVDLDAPDPLATESGDMEASDGSGSTSSNTSNRKKSGRGPGKVPEPTAASNHPVICPTGEGQWEFIPTQPKGARPPNHVIGSLLRKHFPGLSKSGDDDPPSPGLTWEHYLHNKDEHDVTMATRVINDFFQTFACVDGEQQKAIKGIMKSARKILPDTKHTLRYKAVMQCRPLDDKGEKMTRKTACQTNLLREEYLSVVKKPWMKDDCWEALVDMWCDPAWQAQHVEKRNERAKMPGPAHVQGSRNLTALKQHMEAKDLMAQRAVEEEQRRQAEQESREKEREDTNKRLKLLEDQLRVEHYLN
;
A
#
# COMPACT_ATOMS: atom_id res chain seq x y z
N MET A 1 22.22 70.75 -25.68
CA MET A 1 23.04 70.86 -24.45
C MET A 1 22.62 72.12 -23.71
N PRO A 2 22.36 72.10 -22.40
CA PRO A 2 21.87 71.03 -21.50
C PRO A 2 20.46 71.41 -20.95
N SER A 3 19.73 70.75 -20.04
CA SER A 3 20.02 69.81 -18.96
C SER A 3 18.79 68.93 -18.60
N ASP A 4 19.09 67.67 -18.30
CA ASP A 4 18.54 66.66 -17.37
C ASP A 4 17.38 66.98 -16.38
N SER A 5 16.43 66.06 -16.22
CA SER A 5 16.42 65.04 -15.12
C SER A 5 15.02 64.52 -14.74
N ASP A 6 14.89 63.20 -14.85
CA ASP A 6 14.24 62.18 -14.00
C ASP A 6 12.81 62.28 -13.44
N GLY A 7 12.08 61.18 -13.68
CA GLY A 7 11.39 60.43 -12.63
C GLY A 7 9.86 60.36 -12.74
N SER A 8 9.32 59.24 -13.21
CA SER A 8 7.90 58.94 -12.95
C SER A 8 7.64 57.45 -12.67
N THR A 9 6.92 57.28 -11.58
CA THR A 9 6.62 56.07 -10.81
C THR A 9 5.22 55.55 -11.13
N GLY A 10 5.07 54.23 -11.05
CA GLY A 10 3.93 53.61 -10.36
C GLY A 10 2.58 53.59 -11.08
N SER A 11 2.35 52.53 -11.86
CA SER A 11 1.02 52.09 -12.30
C SER A 11 0.25 51.44 -11.13
N LYS A 12 -0.96 51.94 -10.85
CA LYS A 12 -1.98 51.30 -10.00
C LYS A 12 -3.35 51.44 -10.66
N TYR A 13 -3.87 50.34 -11.18
CA TYR A 13 -5.25 50.24 -11.65
C TYR A 13 -6.23 50.19 -10.47
N ARG A 14 -7.23 51.07 -10.50
CA ARG A 14 -8.41 51.08 -9.62
C ARG A 14 -9.63 50.60 -10.42
N ARG A 15 -10.55 49.99 -9.68
CA ARG A 15 -11.63 49.08 -10.10
C ARG A 15 -13.00 49.81 -10.16
N VAL A 16 -13.91 49.27 -10.99
CA VAL A 16 -15.41 49.28 -10.99
C VAL A 16 -16.19 50.58 -11.28
N PRO A 17 -17.54 50.56 -11.55
CA PRO A 17 -18.42 49.55 -12.21
C PRO A 17 -19.54 50.13 -13.15
N THR A 18 -20.22 49.22 -13.86
CA THR A 18 -21.66 49.15 -14.24
C THR A 18 -22.38 50.31 -14.94
N ASP A 19 -23.03 49.98 -16.05
CA ASP A 19 -24.36 50.50 -16.35
C ASP A 19 -25.31 49.40 -16.84
N ARG A 20 -26.54 49.52 -16.34
CA ARG A 20 -27.69 48.61 -16.47
C ARG A 20 -28.74 49.35 -17.31
N THR A 21 -29.36 48.68 -18.27
CA THR A 21 -30.60 49.17 -18.86
C THR A 21 -31.56 48.01 -19.11
N GLU A 22 -32.73 48.13 -18.50
CA GLU A 22 -33.87 47.23 -18.59
C GLU A 22 -34.75 47.61 -19.79
N SER A 23 -35.39 46.64 -20.43
CA SER A 23 -36.78 46.81 -20.87
C SER A 23 -37.48 45.48 -21.09
N SER A 24 -38.68 45.40 -20.52
CA SER A 24 -39.62 44.28 -20.49
C SER A 24 -40.55 44.27 -21.71
N ALA A 25 -41.03 43.09 -22.12
CA ALA A 25 -42.45 42.68 -21.99
C ALA A 25 -42.84 41.49 -22.90
N SER A 26 -43.45 40.48 -22.24
CA SER A 26 -44.53 39.54 -22.62
C SER A 26 -44.62 38.90 -24.02
N HIS A 27 -44.74 37.56 -24.05
CA HIS A 27 -46.02 36.83 -24.31
C HIS A 27 -45.89 35.32 -24.01
N GLN A 28 -46.99 34.73 -23.52
CA GLN A 28 -47.18 33.31 -23.17
C GLN A 28 -47.51 32.45 -24.41
N ALA A 29 -47.07 31.18 -24.42
CA ALA A 29 -47.88 29.95 -24.53
C ALA A 29 -47.14 28.78 -25.22
N THR A 30 -46.89 27.73 -24.42
CA THR A 30 -46.89 26.27 -24.70
C THR A 30 -46.35 25.72 -26.04
N THR A 31 -45.33 24.87 -25.97
CA THR A 31 -45.30 23.49 -26.53
C THR A 31 -44.02 22.78 -26.11
N GLU A 32 -44.16 21.48 -25.86
CA GLU A 32 -43.13 20.56 -25.40
C GLU A 32 -42.08 20.31 -26.49
N ALA A 33 -40.80 20.50 -26.16
CA ALA A 33 -39.67 19.85 -26.84
C ALA A 33 -38.45 19.87 -25.92
N SER A 34 -38.03 18.68 -25.50
CA SER A 34 -36.84 18.42 -24.71
C SER A 34 -35.58 18.89 -25.45
N SER A 35 -34.97 19.96 -24.95
CA SER A 35 -33.64 20.43 -25.39
C SER A 35 -32.96 21.07 -24.17
N SER A 36 -32.32 20.24 -23.35
CA SER A 36 -31.45 20.71 -22.28
C SER A 36 -30.01 20.69 -22.78
N SER A 37 -29.49 21.90 -22.96
CA SER A 37 -28.09 22.24 -23.12
C SER A 37 -27.32 21.79 -21.86
N ASP A 38 -26.51 20.74 -21.97
CA ASP A 38 -25.56 20.39 -20.91
C ASP A 38 -24.33 21.28 -21.04
N GLY A 39 -24.25 22.21 -20.09
CA GLY A 39 -23.10 23.04 -19.84
C GLY A 39 -21.94 22.21 -19.29
N ASP A 40 -20.79 22.51 -19.86
CA ASP A 40 -19.46 22.46 -19.27
C ASP A 40 -19.47 22.58 -17.73
N VAL A 41 -19.23 21.45 -17.06
CA VAL A 41 -18.92 21.38 -15.63
C VAL A 41 -17.48 20.90 -15.49
N GLY A 42 -16.58 21.86 -15.31
CA GLY A 42 -15.21 21.63 -14.88
C GLY A 42 -15.19 20.77 -13.62
N VAL A 43 -14.59 19.59 -13.74
CA VAL A 43 -14.31 18.70 -12.61
C VAL A 43 -13.11 19.24 -11.85
N ASP A 44 -13.38 20.05 -10.83
CA ASP A 44 -12.44 20.39 -9.75
C ASP A 44 -12.00 19.10 -9.05
N LEU A 45 -10.79 18.63 -9.36
CA LEU A 45 -10.18 17.40 -8.87
C LEU A 45 -9.25 17.60 -7.66
N ASP A 46 -9.34 18.73 -6.95
CA ASP A 46 -8.52 18.99 -5.77
C ASP A 46 -9.38 19.36 -4.55
N ALA A 47 -9.98 18.32 -3.96
CA ALA A 47 -10.34 18.31 -2.55
C ALA A 47 -9.33 17.43 -1.78
N PRO A 48 -8.80 17.92 -0.64
CA PRO A 48 -7.70 17.26 0.06
C PRO A 48 -8.15 15.97 0.76
N ASP A 49 -7.52 14.83 0.43
CA ASP A 49 -7.73 13.57 1.13
C ASP A 49 -6.79 13.46 2.37
N PRO A 50 -7.33 13.42 3.60
CA PRO A 50 -6.56 13.32 4.85
C PRO A 50 -6.06 11.89 5.17
N LEU A 51 -6.07 10.94 4.22
CA LEU A 51 -5.73 9.53 4.43
C LEU A 51 -4.45 9.06 3.72
N ALA A 52 -3.43 9.93 3.63
CA ALA A 52 -2.06 9.53 3.26
C ALA A 52 -1.46 8.59 4.34
N THR A 53 -1.98 7.37 4.40
CA THR A 53 -1.48 6.26 5.20
C THR A 53 -0.06 5.98 4.76
N GLU A 54 0.87 6.46 5.58
CA GLU A 54 2.27 6.13 5.61
C GLU A 54 2.39 4.60 5.61
N SER A 55 2.70 4.02 4.46
CA SER A 55 3.19 2.64 4.42
C SER A 55 4.57 2.63 5.07
N GLY A 56 4.56 2.43 6.40
CA GLY A 56 5.71 2.50 7.29
C GLY A 56 6.84 1.57 6.87
N ASP A 57 7.99 2.20 6.64
CA ASP A 57 9.31 1.61 6.75
C ASP A 57 10.00 2.35 7.91
N MET A 58 9.67 1.94 9.14
CA MET A 58 10.26 2.47 10.36
C MET A 58 11.57 1.73 10.61
N GLU A 59 12.69 2.39 10.31
CA GLU A 59 14.00 2.03 10.87
C GLU A 59 14.18 2.83 12.16
N ALA A 60 14.36 2.13 13.28
CA ALA A 60 14.59 2.74 14.58
C ALA A 60 15.95 3.46 14.59
N SER A 61 15.94 4.74 14.95
CA SER A 61 17.14 5.50 15.29
C SER A 61 17.56 5.15 16.72
N ASP A 62 18.81 4.71 16.88
CA ASP A 62 19.44 4.44 18.17
C ASP A 62 19.52 5.72 19.00
N GLY A 63 18.84 5.72 20.15
CA GLY A 63 19.06 6.67 21.24
C GLY A 63 20.03 6.03 22.23
N SER A 64 21.22 6.60 22.33
CA SER A 64 22.26 6.18 23.27
C SER A 64 21.78 6.30 24.73
N GLY A 65 21.74 5.16 25.42
CA GLY A 65 21.46 5.06 26.85
C GLY A 65 22.13 3.80 27.39
N SER A 66 23.29 3.95 28.00
CA SER A 66 24.06 2.88 28.62
C SER A 66 23.22 2.11 29.64
N THR A 67 23.07 0.80 29.47
CA THR A 67 23.10 -0.21 30.53
C THR A 67 23.19 -1.62 29.92
N SER A 68 24.08 -2.43 30.48
CA SER A 68 24.44 -3.79 30.06
C SER A 68 23.26 -4.74 29.86
N SER A 69 23.26 -5.53 28.77
CA SER A 69 23.20 -7.02 28.79
C SER A 69 22.73 -7.65 27.46
N ASN A 70 23.39 -8.75 27.11
CA ASN A 70 23.03 -9.83 26.19
C ASN A 70 22.65 -9.52 24.73
N THR A 71 23.63 -9.73 23.85
CA THR A 71 23.49 -9.84 22.40
C THR A 71 22.70 -11.10 22.02
N SER A 72 21.39 -10.94 21.81
CA SER A 72 20.63 -11.89 20.97
C SER A 72 20.48 -11.28 19.57
N ASN A 73 21.20 -11.87 18.61
CA ASN A 73 21.11 -11.51 17.18
C ASN A 73 19.71 -11.84 16.63
N ARG A 74 18.75 -10.95 16.86
CA ARG A 74 17.43 -11.04 16.22
C ARG A 74 17.58 -10.59 14.77
N LYS A 75 17.69 -11.55 13.85
CA LYS A 75 17.64 -11.31 12.39
C LYS A 75 16.42 -10.43 12.09
N LYS A 76 16.64 -9.19 11.61
CA LYS A 76 15.59 -8.37 10.97
C LYS A 76 14.99 -9.21 9.85
N SER A 77 13.72 -9.60 9.97
CA SER A 77 13.04 -10.31 8.89
C SER A 77 12.93 -9.36 7.69
N GLY A 78 13.79 -9.54 6.70
CA GLY A 78 13.69 -8.81 5.44
C GLY A 78 12.30 -9.03 4.83
N ARG A 79 11.71 -7.97 4.27
CA ARG A 79 10.52 -8.09 3.42
C ARG A 79 10.80 -9.15 2.35
N GLY A 80 9.91 -10.13 2.24
CA GLY A 80 10.05 -11.25 1.30
C GLY A 80 10.26 -10.77 -0.15
N PRO A 81 10.86 -11.61 -1.01
CA PRO A 81 11.31 -11.22 -2.34
C PRO A 81 10.17 -10.61 -3.17
N GLY A 82 10.41 -9.51 -3.87
CA GLY A 82 9.42 -8.79 -4.70
C GLY A 82 8.92 -9.55 -5.94
N LYS A 83 9.05 -10.87 -5.95
CA LYS A 83 8.53 -11.78 -6.97
C LYS A 83 7.03 -12.00 -6.75
N VAL A 84 6.28 -12.08 -7.84
CA VAL A 84 4.89 -12.53 -7.84
C VAL A 84 4.84 -13.93 -7.21
N PRO A 85 3.87 -14.23 -6.32
CA PRO A 85 3.65 -15.59 -5.83
C PRO A 85 3.54 -16.58 -6.99
N GLU A 86 4.06 -17.78 -6.83
CA GLU A 86 3.79 -18.84 -7.81
C GLU A 86 2.29 -19.17 -7.81
N PRO A 87 1.69 -19.43 -8.99
CA PRO A 87 0.31 -19.85 -9.07
C PRO A 87 0.11 -21.08 -8.19
N THR A 88 -0.85 -21.02 -7.27
CA THR A 88 -1.19 -22.16 -6.42
C THR A 88 -2.34 -22.92 -7.07
N ALA A 89 -2.45 -24.23 -6.83
CA ALA A 89 -3.67 -24.96 -7.21
C ALA A 89 -4.91 -24.27 -6.62
N ALA A 90 -5.99 -24.16 -7.40
CA ALA A 90 -7.19 -23.39 -7.04
C ALA A 90 -7.77 -23.75 -5.66
N SER A 91 -7.65 -25.01 -5.23
CA SER A 91 -8.11 -25.48 -3.91
C SER A 91 -7.36 -24.85 -2.72
N ASN A 92 -6.18 -24.27 -2.96
CA ASN A 92 -5.29 -23.75 -1.92
C ASN A 92 -5.22 -22.22 -1.93
N HIS A 93 -6.02 -21.55 -2.77
CA HIS A 93 -6.04 -20.10 -2.83
C HIS A 93 -6.58 -19.52 -1.51
N PRO A 94 -5.88 -18.59 -0.86
CA PRO A 94 -6.44 -17.86 0.26
C PRO A 94 -7.71 -17.12 -0.19
N VAL A 95 -8.80 -17.35 0.54
CA VAL A 95 -10.08 -16.67 0.27
C VAL A 95 -10.02 -15.25 0.82
N ILE A 96 -10.39 -14.27 0.01
CA ILE A 96 -10.43 -12.86 0.37
C ILE A 96 -11.80 -12.24 0.13
N CYS A 97 -12.16 -11.31 1.00
CA CYS A 97 -13.30 -10.42 0.86
C CYS A 97 -12.81 -8.97 0.70
N PRO A 98 -13.24 -8.24 -0.33
CA PRO A 98 -12.97 -6.80 -0.43
C PRO A 98 -13.80 -6.06 0.63
N THR A 99 -13.14 -5.43 1.59
CA THR A 99 -13.80 -4.68 2.66
C THR A 99 -13.58 -3.19 2.42
N GLY A 100 -14.65 -2.44 2.22
CA GLY A 100 -14.55 -1.01 1.88
C GLY A 100 -13.69 -0.74 0.64
N GLU A 101 -13.04 0.43 0.60
CA GLU A 101 -12.32 0.89 -0.58
C GLU A 101 -10.85 0.45 -0.58
N GLY A 102 -10.54 -0.69 -1.21
CA GLY A 102 -9.16 -1.18 -1.39
C GLY A 102 -8.55 -1.84 -0.15
N GLN A 103 -9.36 -2.16 0.86
CA GLN A 103 -8.96 -3.06 1.95
C GLN A 103 -9.43 -4.48 1.65
N TRP A 104 -8.75 -5.43 2.28
CA TRP A 104 -8.94 -6.85 2.05
C TRP A 104 -8.98 -7.56 3.38
N GLU A 105 -9.94 -8.46 3.51
CA GLU A 105 -10.11 -9.34 4.65
C GLU A 105 -9.89 -10.78 4.19
N PHE A 106 -9.03 -11.53 4.90
CA PHE A 106 -8.84 -12.95 4.62
C PHE A 106 -9.88 -13.79 5.35
N ILE A 107 -10.48 -14.79 4.71
CA ILE A 107 -11.45 -15.67 5.34
C ILE A 107 -10.85 -17.07 5.54
N PRO A 108 -10.88 -17.63 6.78
CA PRO A 108 -11.31 -16.99 8.02
C PRO A 108 -10.26 -16.02 8.59
N THR A 109 -8.97 -16.25 8.33
CA THR A 109 -7.87 -15.37 8.72
C THR A 109 -6.74 -15.50 7.71
N GLN A 110 -5.80 -14.55 7.71
CA GLN A 110 -4.66 -14.56 6.80
C GLN A 110 -3.80 -15.83 7.03
N PRO A 111 -3.66 -16.71 6.02
CA PRO A 111 -2.81 -17.89 6.16
C PRO A 111 -1.35 -17.49 6.42
N LYS A 112 -0.64 -18.30 7.20
CA LYS A 112 0.79 -18.06 7.47
C LYS A 112 1.57 -18.07 6.16
N GLY A 113 2.27 -16.97 5.87
CA GLY A 113 3.05 -16.80 4.64
C GLY A 113 2.25 -16.26 3.44
N ALA A 114 0.93 -16.13 3.54
CA ALA A 114 0.14 -15.47 2.49
C ALA A 114 0.55 -14.00 2.38
N ARG A 115 0.80 -13.54 1.14
CA ARG A 115 1.14 -12.13 0.91
C ARG A 115 -0.13 -11.28 0.96
N PRO A 116 -0.05 -10.05 1.50
CA PRO A 116 -1.20 -9.15 1.45
C PRO A 116 -1.58 -8.79 0.00
N PRO A 117 -2.87 -8.66 -0.36
CA PRO A 117 -3.29 -8.47 -1.75
C PRO A 117 -2.67 -7.24 -2.42
N ASN A 118 -2.57 -6.10 -1.73
CA ASN A 118 -1.94 -4.89 -2.27
C ASN A 118 -0.45 -5.07 -2.64
N HIS A 119 0.27 -5.96 -1.94
CA HIS A 119 1.66 -6.30 -2.32
C HIS A 119 1.71 -7.17 -3.57
N VAL A 120 0.74 -8.07 -3.74
CA VAL A 120 0.61 -8.88 -4.95
C VAL A 120 0.25 -7.99 -6.14
N ILE A 121 -0.74 -7.10 -5.99
CA ILE A 121 -1.12 -6.10 -7.02
C ILE A 121 0.11 -5.30 -7.45
N GLY A 122 0.88 -4.74 -6.52
CA GLY A 122 2.10 -4.01 -6.85
C GLY A 122 3.14 -4.85 -7.62
N SER A 123 3.20 -6.16 -7.37
CA SER A 123 4.11 -7.08 -8.07
C SER A 123 3.59 -7.43 -9.47
N LEU A 124 2.29 -7.59 -9.62
CA LEU A 124 1.64 -7.84 -10.91
C LEU A 124 1.72 -6.64 -11.84
N LEU A 125 1.56 -5.42 -11.32
CA LEU A 125 1.77 -4.19 -12.08
C LEU A 125 3.20 -4.14 -12.66
N ARG A 126 4.21 -4.47 -11.87
CA ARG A 126 5.60 -4.54 -12.36
C ARG A 126 5.82 -5.68 -13.37
N LYS A 127 5.16 -6.82 -13.20
CA LYS A 127 5.26 -7.97 -14.11
C LYS A 127 4.69 -7.62 -15.49
N HIS A 128 3.53 -6.95 -15.52
CA HIS A 128 2.80 -6.58 -16.73
C HIS A 128 2.99 -5.11 -17.08
N PHE A 129 4.19 -4.57 -16.83
CA PHE A 129 4.46 -3.15 -17.06
C PHE A 129 4.42 -2.84 -18.56
N PRO A 130 3.53 -1.94 -19.03
CA PRO A 130 3.31 -1.73 -20.47
C PRO A 130 4.51 -1.07 -21.17
N GLY A 131 5.35 -0.33 -20.43
CA GLY A 131 6.40 0.49 -21.03
C GLY A 131 5.92 1.91 -21.28
N LEU A 132 6.38 2.52 -22.38
CA LEU A 132 5.87 3.81 -22.84
C LEU A 132 4.48 3.60 -23.44
N SER A 133 3.53 4.38 -22.95
CA SER A 133 2.13 4.36 -23.37
C SER A 133 1.76 5.70 -23.96
N LYS A 134 0.95 5.68 -25.02
CA LYS A 134 0.25 6.86 -25.52
C LYS A 134 -1.19 6.81 -24.98
N SER A 135 -1.64 7.91 -24.39
CA SER A 135 -3.02 8.03 -23.89
C SER A 135 -3.99 8.45 -25.00
N GLY A 136 -3.48 9.07 -26.05
CA GLY A 136 -4.17 9.41 -27.30
C GLY A 136 -3.17 9.56 -28.45
N ASP A 137 -3.66 9.82 -29.66
CA ASP A 137 -2.82 9.94 -30.86
C ASP A 137 -1.88 11.16 -30.80
N ASP A 138 -2.34 12.25 -30.16
CA ASP A 138 -1.63 13.52 -30.07
C ASP A 138 -0.76 13.67 -28.81
N ASP A 139 -0.92 12.80 -27.80
CA ASP A 139 -0.18 12.90 -26.55
C ASP A 139 1.24 12.33 -26.70
N PRO A 140 2.27 12.98 -26.11
CA PRO A 140 3.60 12.43 -26.07
C PRO A 140 3.60 11.08 -25.31
N PRO A 141 4.38 10.08 -25.75
CA PRO A 141 4.52 8.83 -25.02
C PRO A 141 4.96 9.10 -23.59
N SER A 142 4.25 8.51 -22.63
CA SER A 142 4.55 8.66 -21.20
C SER A 142 4.76 7.30 -20.54
N PRO A 143 5.55 7.20 -19.46
CA PRO A 143 5.72 5.95 -18.74
C PRO A 143 4.39 5.37 -18.25
N GLY A 144 4.24 4.05 -18.36
CA GLY A 144 3.10 3.22 -17.95
C GLY A 144 2.74 3.24 -16.46
N LEU A 145 2.54 4.42 -15.86
CA LEU A 145 2.35 4.64 -14.44
C LEU A 145 0.96 5.19 -14.09
N THR A 146 -0.02 4.95 -14.95
CA THR A 146 -1.45 5.20 -14.69
C THR A 146 -2.23 3.92 -14.99
N TRP A 147 -3.41 3.76 -14.39
CA TRP A 147 -4.23 2.58 -14.66
C TRP A 147 -4.77 2.59 -16.10
N GLU A 148 -5.01 3.78 -16.64
CA GLU A 148 -5.38 4.04 -18.02
C GLU A 148 -4.36 3.46 -18.99
N HIS A 149 -3.06 3.60 -18.73
CA HIS A 149 -2.04 2.96 -19.57
C HIS A 149 -2.20 1.43 -19.59
N TYR A 150 -2.59 0.80 -18.48
CA TYR A 150 -2.82 -0.64 -18.44
C TYR A 150 -4.08 -1.06 -19.21
N LEU A 151 -5.08 -0.18 -19.31
CA LEU A 151 -6.31 -0.45 -20.06
C LEU A 151 -6.09 -0.35 -21.58
N HIS A 152 -5.25 0.58 -22.03
CA HIS A 152 -5.03 0.81 -23.46
C HIS A 152 -3.94 -0.06 -24.09
N ASN A 153 -2.95 -0.52 -23.30
CA ASN A 153 -1.87 -1.35 -23.81
C ASN A 153 -2.24 -2.83 -23.77
N LYS A 154 -2.03 -3.51 -24.90
CA LYS A 154 -2.25 -4.94 -25.08
C LYS A 154 -0.94 -5.69 -25.29
N ASP A 155 -0.92 -6.96 -24.94
CA ASP A 155 0.19 -7.86 -25.25
C ASP A 155 0.05 -8.47 -26.65
N GLU A 156 0.99 -9.37 -26.98
CA GLU A 156 1.04 -10.17 -28.20
C GLU A 156 -0.23 -11.01 -28.43
N HIS A 157 -1.05 -11.24 -27.40
CA HIS A 157 -2.28 -12.03 -27.47
C HIS A 157 -3.53 -11.15 -27.50
N ASP A 158 -3.39 -9.84 -27.76
CA ASP A 158 -4.46 -8.84 -27.77
C ASP A 158 -5.20 -8.71 -26.41
N VAL A 159 -4.54 -9.09 -25.31
CA VAL A 159 -5.08 -8.95 -23.94
C VAL A 159 -4.51 -7.70 -23.29
N THR A 160 -5.37 -6.85 -22.71
CA THR A 160 -4.90 -5.65 -22.01
C THR A 160 -4.05 -5.99 -20.79
N MET A 161 -3.08 -5.13 -20.45
CA MET A 161 -2.25 -5.34 -19.25
C MET A 161 -3.10 -5.32 -17.98
N ALA A 162 -4.17 -4.52 -17.95
CA ALA A 162 -5.14 -4.50 -16.86
C ALA A 162 -5.83 -5.86 -16.69
N THR A 163 -6.29 -6.48 -17.77
CA THR A 163 -6.87 -7.83 -17.77
C THR A 163 -5.87 -8.86 -17.28
N ARG A 164 -4.59 -8.77 -17.69
CA ARG A 164 -3.52 -9.65 -17.18
C ARG A 164 -3.31 -9.52 -15.67
N VAL A 165 -3.28 -8.30 -15.15
CA VAL A 165 -3.17 -8.04 -13.71
C VAL A 165 -4.35 -8.63 -12.95
N ILE A 166 -5.57 -8.44 -13.43
CA ILE A 166 -6.79 -8.97 -12.79
C ILE A 166 -6.79 -10.51 -12.82
N ASN A 167 -6.48 -11.12 -13.97
CA ASN A 167 -6.48 -12.57 -14.12
C ASN A 167 -5.40 -13.23 -13.25
N ASP A 168 -4.18 -12.71 -13.25
CA ASP A 168 -3.09 -13.25 -12.42
C ASP A 168 -3.33 -13.03 -10.92
N PHE A 169 -4.07 -11.97 -10.56
CA PHE A 169 -4.50 -11.78 -9.18
C PHE A 169 -5.43 -12.90 -8.71
N PHE A 170 -6.41 -13.28 -9.54
CA PHE A 170 -7.31 -14.40 -9.25
C PHE A 170 -6.67 -15.79 -9.45
N GLN A 171 -5.45 -15.87 -9.98
CA GLN A 171 -4.61 -17.09 -9.88
C GLN A 171 -3.92 -17.21 -8.51
N THR A 172 -3.91 -16.15 -7.71
CA THR A 172 -3.29 -16.13 -6.38
C THR A 172 -4.33 -16.19 -5.25
N PHE A 173 -5.49 -15.59 -5.45
CA PHE A 173 -6.54 -15.48 -4.43
C PHE A 173 -7.90 -15.93 -4.97
N ALA A 174 -8.65 -16.59 -4.10
CA ALA A 174 -10.07 -16.86 -4.32
C ALA A 174 -10.86 -15.69 -3.74
N CYS A 175 -11.96 -15.32 -4.38
CA CYS A 175 -12.87 -14.29 -3.87
C CYS A 175 -14.13 -14.95 -3.32
N VAL A 176 -14.74 -14.34 -2.31
CA VAL A 176 -16.07 -14.73 -1.84
C VAL A 176 -17.08 -14.65 -2.99
N ASP A 177 -17.97 -15.63 -3.05
CA ASP A 177 -19.02 -15.69 -4.07
C ASP A 177 -19.84 -14.39 -4.10
N GLY A 178 -20.05 -13.85 -5.30
CA GLY A 178 -20.77 -12.59 -5.51
C GLY A 178 -19.96 -11.31 -5.28
N GLU A 179 -18.74 -11.39 -4.75
CA GLU A 179 -17.92 -10.21 -4.42
C GLU A 179 -16.83 -9.87 -5.46
N GLN A 180 -16.74 -10.66 -6.54
CA GLN A 180 -15.69 -10.52 -7.56
C GLN A 180 -15.65 -9.11 -8.19
N GLN A 181 -16.80 -8.49 -8.46
CA GLN A 181 -16.85 -7.13 -9.01
C GLN A 181 -16.33 -6.07 -8.02
N LYS A 182 -16.61 -6.23 -6.71
CA LYS A 182 -16.04 -5.35 -5.69
C LYS A 182 -14.54 -5.56 -5.57
N ALA A 183 -14.06 -6.80 -5.71
CA ALA A 183 -12.63 -7.11 -5.74
C ALA A 183 -11.94 -6.45 -6.94
N ILE A 184 -12.51 -6.51 -8.15
CA ILE A 184 -11.96 -5.82 -9.33
C ILE A 184 -11.86 -4.32 -9.09
N LYS A 185 -12.90 -3.68 -8.54
CA LYS A 185 -12.86 -2.25 -8.16
C LYS A 185 -11.76 -1.97 -7.12
N GLY A 186 -11.58 -2.87 -6.14
CA GLY A 186 -10.49 -2.82 -5.16
C GLY A 186 -9.11 -2.88 -5.80
N ILE A 187 -8.90 -3.78 -6.77
CA ILE A 187 -7.65 -3.89 -7.55
C ILE A 187 -7.37 -2.58 -8.28
N MET A 188 -8.36 -2.06 -9.01
CA MET A 188 -8.23 -0.80 -9.76
C MET A 188 -7.86 0.37 -8.84
N LYS A 189 -8.55 0.51 -7.70
CA LYS A 189 -8.26 1.57 -6.73
C LYS A 189 -6.85 1.44 -6.15
N SER A 190 -6.45 0.23 -5.76
CA SER A 190 -5.08 -0.03 -5.30
C SER A 190 -4.04 0.27 -6.38
N ALA A 191 -4.30 -0.08 -7.64
CA ALA A 191 -3.39 0.22 -8.75
C ALA A 191 -3.25 1.73 -8.98
N ARG A 192 -4.36 2.47 -8.95
CA ARG A 192 -4.38 3.94 -9.04
C ARG A 192 -3.59 4.63 -7.92
N LYS A 193 -3.47 3.99 -6.75
CA LYS A 193 -2.60 4.45 -5.66
C LYS A 193 -1.13 4.06 -5.88
N ILE A 194 -0.87 2.78 -6.18
CA ILE A 194 0.49 2.23 -6.27
C ILE A 194 1.29 2.82 -7.44
N LEU A 195 0.66 3.04 -8.59
CA LEU A 195 1.36 3.45 -9.81
C LEU A 195 1.98 4.87 -9.69
N PRO A 196 1.25 5.91 -9.25
CA PRO A 196 1.85 7.22 -8.97
C PRO A 196 2.95 7.15 -7.91
N ASP A 197 2.77 6.38 -6.83
CA ASP A 197 3.77 6.22 -5.77
C ASP A 197 5.06 5.54 -6.28
N THR A 198 4.94 4.71 -7.32
CA THR A 198 6.07 4.02 -7.93
C THR A 198 7.07 5.02 -8.52
N LYS A 199 6.61 6.12 -9.13
CA LYS A 199 7.51 7.16 -9.68
C LYS A 199 8.36 7.81 -8.58
N HIS A 200 7.75 8.16 -7.46
CA HIS A 200 8.45 8.75 -6.32
C HIS A 200 9.40 7.75 -5.68
N THR A 201 8.98 6.48 -5.61
CA THR A 201 9.77 5.40 -5.03
C THR A 201 11.03 5.10 -5.83
N LEU A 202 10.93 5.10 -7.15
CA LEU A 202 12.08 4.90 -8.03
C LEU A 202 13.09 6.03 -7.88
N ARG A 203 12.61 7.27 -7.82
CA ARG A 203 13.46 8.47 -7.72
C ARG A 203 14.37 8.43 -6.50
N TYR A 204 13.82 8.32 -5.28
CA TYR A 204 14.66 8.35 -4.08
C TYR A 204 15.57 7.11 -3.98
N LYS A 205 15.14 5.95 -4.52
CA LYS A 205 16.00 4.76 -4.58
C LYS A 205 17.17 4.95 -5.54
N ALA A 206 16.97 5.66 -6.64
CA ALA A 206 18.04 6.02 -7.55
C ALA A 206 19.05 6.98 -6.90
N VAL A 207 18.55 7.98 -6.15
CA VAL A 207 19.41 8.84 -5.32
C VAL A 207 20.25 8.02 -4.36
N MET A 208 19.64 7.14 -3.58
CA MET A 208 20.36 6.29 -2.61
C MET A 208 21.39 5.37 -3.25
N GLN A 209 21.19 4.98 -4.52
CA GLN A 209 22.12 4.14 -5.24
C GLN A 209 23.29 4.95 -5.82
N CYS A 210 23.02 6.13 -6.37
CA CYS A 210 24.04 7.02 -6.94
C CYS A 210 24.90 7.67 -5.84
N ARG A 211 24.26 8.12 -4.76
CA ARG A 211 24.88 8.79 -3.61
C ARG A 211 24.57 8.00 -2.33
N PRO A 212 25.37 6.95 -2.02
CA PRO A 212 25.11 6.08 -0.87
C PRO A 212 25.39 6.76 0.48
N LEU A 213 26.17 7.83 0.48
CA LEU A 213 26.47 8.66 1.64
C LEU A 213 25.88 10.05 1.45
N ASP A 214 25.46 10.68 2.54
CA ASP A 214 25.05 12.08 2.57
C ASP A 214 26.24 13.04 2.74
N ASP A 215 25.96 14.33 2.82
CA ASP A 215 26.97 15.39 2.93
C ASP A 215 27.82 15.29 4.22
N LYS A 216 27.35 14.51 5.22
CA LYS A 216 28.07 14.26 6.48
C LYS A 216 28.89 12.96 6.44
N GLY A 217 28.84 12.23 5.33
CA GLY A 217 29.45 10.90 5.20
C GLY A 217 28.64 9.80 5.89
N GLU A 218 27.41 10.08 6.32
CA GLU A 218 26.51 9.07 6.89
C GLU A 218 25.76 8.34 5.78
N LYS A 219 25.25 7.14 6.08
CA LYS A 219 24.47 6.38 5.12
C LYS A 219 23.22 7.16 4.70
N MET A 220 23.06 7.36 3.39
CA MET A 220 21.93 8.08 2.82
C MET A 220 20.61 7.52 3.34
N THR A 221 19.83 8.36 4.00
CA THR A 221 18.50 8.01 4.50
C THR A 221 17.44 8.24 3.43
N ARG A 222 16.29 7.56 3.54
CA ARG A 222 15.12 7.85 2.68
C ARG A 222 14.72 9.32 2.76
N LYS A 223 14.75 9.92 3.96
CA LYS A 223 14.35 11.32 4.19
C LYS A 223 15.24 12.27 3.42
N THR A 224 16.55 12.08 3.49
CA THR A 224 17.53 12.89 2.75
C THR A 224 17.40 12.65 1.24
N ALA A 225 17.36 11.38 0.82
CA ALA A 225 17.23 11.02 -0.60
C ALA A 225 15.96 11.56 -1.27
N CYS A 226 14.84 11.67 -0.55
CA CYS A 226 13.62 12.28 -1.04
C CYS A 226 13.75 13.80 -1.31
N GLN A 227 14.75 14.46 -0.73
CA GLN A 227 14.99 15.90 -0.84
C GLN A 227 16.12 16.25 -1.83
N THR A 228 16.96 15.28 -2.16
CA THR A 228 18.05 15.44 -3.11
C THR A 228 17.55 15.27 -4.55
N ASN A 229 18.01 16.14 -5.44
CA ASN A 229 17.87 15.97 -6.89
C ASN A 229 19.24 15.57 -7.45
N LEU A 230 19.25 14.69 -8.45
CA LEU A 230 20.45 14.38 -9.22
C LEU A 230 20.41 15.10 -10.58
N LEU A 231 21.58 15.20 -11.21
CA LEU A 231 21.69 15.54 -12.61
C LEU A 231 21.18 14.38 -13.48
N ARG A 232 20.81 14.70 -14.73
CA ARG A 232 20.34 13.72 -15.70
C ARG A 232 21.32 12.56 -15.88
N GLU A 233 22.60 12.87 -16.07
CA GLU A 233 23.66 11.88 -16.26
C GLU A 233 23.84 10.98 -15.03
N GLU A 234 23.75 11.55 -13.83
CA GLU A 234 23.80 10.80 -12.59
C GLU A 234 22.63 9.81 -12.49
N TYR A 235 21.41 10.22 -12.84
CA TYR A 235 20.27 9.31 -12.89
C TYR A 235 20.46 8.19 -13.93
N LEU A 236 20.98 8.49 -15.11
CA LEU A 236 21.21 7.49 -16.15
C LEU A 236 22.33 6.50 -15.81
N SER A 237 23.28 6.90 -14.95
CA SER A 237 24.31 6.00 -14.42
C SER A 237 23.79 4.94 -13.45
N VAL A 238 22.57 5.13 -12.92
CA VAL A 238 21.95 4.20 -11.96
C VAL A 238 21.45 2.94 -12.67
N VAL A 239 21.72 1.78 -12.08
CA VAL A 239 21.11 0.52 -12.51
C VAL A 239 19.60 0.58 -12.27
N LYS A 240 18.83 0.76 -13.35
CA LYS A 240 17.37 0.73 -13.34
C LYS A 240 16.83 -0.62 -12.85
N LYS A 241 15.53 -0.68 -12.57
CA LYS A 241 14.91 -1.96 -12.19
C LYS A 241 14.76 -2.89 -13.39
N PRO A 242 14.94 -4.22 -13.24
CA PRO A 242 14.90 -5.16 -14.37
C PRO A 242 13.58 -5.18 -15.15
N TRP A 243 12.47 -4.88 -14.49
CA TRP A 243 11.14 -4.83 -15.11
C TRP A 243 10.87 -3.50 -15.86
N MET A 244 11.75 -2.51 -15.72
CA MET A 244 11.60 -1.21 -16.36
C MET A 244 12.34 -1.18 -17.69
N LYS A 245 11.64 -0.79 -18.76
CA LYS A 245 12.23 -0.59 -20.09
C LYS A 245 13.14 0.66 -20.10
N ASP A 246 14.14 0.70 -21.00
CA ASP A 246 15.15 1.78 -21.05
C ASP A 246 14.53 3.13 -21.39
N ASP A 247 13.73 3.15 -22.45
CA ASP A 247 12.93 4.29 -22.89
C ASP A 247 12.07 4.91 -21.76
N CYS A 248 11.48 4.08 -20.92
CA CYS A 248 10.69 4.51 -19.77
C CYS A 248 11.54 5.10 -18.65
N TRP A 249 12.72 4.53 -18.44
CA TRP A 249 13.67 5.05 -17.45
C TRP A 249 14.14 6.44 -17.87
N GLU A 250 14.53 6.61 -19.13
CA GLU A 250 14.94 7.90 -19.68
C GLU A 250 13.82 8.95 -19.58
N ALA A 251 12.60 8.59 -19.98
CA ALA A 251 11.45 9.49 -19.87
C ALA A 251 11.14 9.90 -18.40
N LEU A 252 11.33 8.99 -17.44
CA LEU A 252 11.19 9.32 -16.01
C LEU A 252 12.29 10.27 -15.53
N VAL A 253 13.52 10.06 -15.99
CA VAL A 253 14.66 10.93 -15.66
C VAL A 253 14.43 12.33 -16.22
N ASP A 254 14.01 12.44 -17.48
CA ASP A 254 13.71 13.72 -18.13
C ASP A 254 12.62 14.47 -17.35
N MET A 255 11.56 13.78 -16.94
CA MET A 255 10.51 14.35 -16.08
C MET A 255 11.05 14.81 -14.70
N TRP A 256 11.96 14.07 -14.06
CA TRP A 256 12.53 14.51 -12.77
C TRP A 256 13.52 15.67 -12.90
N CYS A 257 14.16 15.80 -14.07
CA CYS A 257 15.08 16.88 -14.38
C CYS A 257 14.38 18.14 -14.91
N ASP A 258 13.11 18.04 -15.31
CA ASP A 258 12.30 19.19 -15.71
C ASP A 258 12.16 20.21 -14.56
N PRO A 259 12.60 21.47 -14.77
CA PRO A 259 12.47 22.54 -13.77
C PRO A 259 11.02 22.77 -13.30
N ALA A 260 10.04 22.62 -14.19
CA ALA A 260 8.63 22.81 -13.84
C ALA A 260 8.16 21.72 -12.85
N TRP A 261 8.54 20.47 -13.10
CA TRP A 261 8.27 19.36 -12.20
C TRP A 261 8.94 19.54 -10.84
N GLN A 262 10.21 19.96 -10.83
CA GLN A 262 10.95 20.20 -9.60
C GLN A 262 10.34 21.32 -8.75
N ALA A 263 9.92 22.42 -9.39
CA ALA A 263 9.24 23.52 -8.73
C ALA A 263 7.94 23.07 -8.05
N GLN A 264 7.07 22.37 -8.79
CA GLN A 264 5.82 21.81 -8.25
C GLN A 264 6.09 20.83 -7.10
N HIS A 265 7.13 19.98 -7.23
CA HIS A 265 7.48 19.02 -6.19
C HIS A 265 7.95 19.71 -4.90
N VAL A 266 8.75 20.78 -5.01
CA VAL A 266 9.20 21.60 -3.88
C VAL A 266 8.03 22.33 -3.23
N GLU A 267 7.14 22.91 -4.03
CA GLU A 267 5.93 23.60 -3.55
C GLU A 267 5.04 22.66 -2.73
N LYS A 268 4.65 21.51 -3.29
CA LYS A 268 3.84 20.50 -2.57
C LYS A 268 4.52 20.01 -1.30
N ARG A 269 5.85 19.94 -1.28
CA ARG A 269 6.61 19.60 -0.06
C ARG A 269 6.51 20.71 0.99
N ASN A 270 6.65 21.96 0.57
CA ASN A 270 6.56 23.11 1.46
C ASN A 270 5.13 23.27 2.01
N GLU A 271 4.10 22.97 1.22
CA GLU A 271 2.71 22.90 1.68
C GLU A 271 2.52 21.83 2.76
N ARG A 272 3.01 20.61 2.53
CA ARG A 272 2.97 19.54 3.55
C ARG A 272 3.71 19.93 4.83
N ALA A 273 4.81 20.66 4.72
CA ALA A 273 5.57 21.14 5.88
C ALA A 273 4.82 22.22 6.69
N LYS A 274 3.85 22.92 6.09
CA LYS A 274 2.98 23.90 6.77
C LYS A 274 1.81 23.26 7.51
N MET A 275 1.49 21.99 7.22
CA MET A 275 0.35 21.31 7.85
C MET A 275 0.64 21.05 9.34
N PRO A 276 -0.22 21.52 10.26
CA PRO A 276 -0.05 21.30 11.69
C PRO A 276 -0.44 19.86 12.07
N GLY A 277 0.37 19.25 12.94
CA GLY A 277 0.10 17.95 13.53
C GLY A 277 1.20 16.91 13.24
N PRO A 278 1.42 15.94 14.15
CA PRO A 278 2.29 14.81 13.86
C PRO A 278 1.83 14.07 12.61
N ALA A 279 2.77 13.65 11.76
CA ALA A 279 2.46 12.67 10.72
C ALA A 279 1.80 11.44 11.35
N HIS A 280 0.73 10.95 10.75
CA HIS A 280 -0.06 9.85 11.28
C HIS A 280 0.78 8.58 11.33
N VAL A 281 1.21 8.19 12.54
CA VAL A 281 2.02 6.99 12.81
C VAL A 281 1.15 5.72 12.84
N GLN A 282 0.25 5.54 11.86
CA GLN A 282 -0.39 4.24 11.70
C GLN A 282 0.68 3.26 11.20
N GLY A 283 0.95 2.22 11.99
CA GLY A 283 1.92 1.19 11.65
C GLY A 283 1.62 0.49 10.32
N SER A 284 2.52 -0.38 9.87
CA SER A 284 2.48 -1.02 8.55
C SER A 284 1.27 -1.92 8.26
N ARG A 285 0.41 -2.20 9.26
CA ARG A 285 -0.84 -2.95 9.10
C ARG A 285 -2.01 -1.99 8.98
N ASN A 286 -2.84 -2.17 7.95
CA ASN A 286 -4.14 -1.54 7.91
C ASN A 286 -5.02 -2.03 9.09
N LEU A 287 -6.04 -1.25 9.44
CA LEU A 287 -6.89 -1.50 10.61
C LEU A 287 -7.54 -2.89 10.55
N THR A 288 -8.00 -3.32 9.38
CA THR A 288 -8.61 -4.64 9.14
C THR A 288 -7.62 -5.77 9.44
N ALA A 289 -6.41 -5.72 8.88
CA ALA A 289 -5.40 -6.75 9.10
C ALA A 289 -4.89 -6.76 10.55
N LEU A 290 -4.86 -5.59 11.22
CA LEU A 290 -4.55 -5.53 12.64
C LEU A 290 -5.64 -6.25 13.45
N LYS A 291 -6.91 -5.96 13.19
CA LYS A 291 -8.05 -6.62 13.85
C LYS A 291 -7.99 -8.14 13.67
N GLN A 292 -7.86 -8.62 12.43
CA GLN A 292 -7.76 -10.06 12.15
C GLN A 292 -6.57 -10.73 12.83
N HIS A 293 -5.44 -10.03 12.93
CA HIS A 293 -4.25 -10.55 13.60
C HIS A 293 -4.45 -10.66 15.12
N MET A 294 -5.18 -9.73 15.74
CA MET A 294 -5.52 -9.81 17.16
C MET A 294 -6.50 -10.96 17.41
N GLU A 295 -7.57 -11.06 16.61
CA GLU A 295 -8.55 -12.15 16.73
C GLU A 295 -7.91 -13.54 16.53
N ALA A 296 -7.00 -13.67 15.56
CA ALA A 296 -6.25 -14.91 15.35
C ALA A 296 -5.38 -15.29 16.56
N LYS A 297 -4.79 -14.29 17.25
CA LYS A 297 -4.01 -14.53 18.48
C LYS A 297 -4.90 -14.99 19.63
N ASP A 298 -6.06 -14.36 19.80
CA ASP A 298 -6.99 -14.72 20.86
C ASP A 298 -7.52 -16.14 20.65
N LEU A 299 -7.86 -16.53 19.41
CA LEU A 299 -8.24 -17.89 19.06
C LEU A 299 -7.13 -18.91 19.32
N MET A 300 -5.87 -18.57 19.03
CA MET A 300 -4.74 -19.46 19.35
C MET A 300 -4.55 -19.62 20.86
N ALA A 301 -4.72 -18.53 21.63
CA ALA A 301 -4.64 -18.59 23.08
C ALA A 301 -5.75 -19.47 23.67
N GLN A 302 -6.98 -19.34 23.17
CA GLN A 302 -8.10 -20.19 23.59
C GLN A 302 -7.83 -21.68 23.31
N ARG A 303 -7.35 -22.02 22.10
CA ARG A 303 -6.99 -23.41 21.76
C ARG A 303 -5.89 -23.97 22.64
N ALA A 304 -4.88 -23.16 22.98
CA ALA A 304 -3.81 -23.59 23.87
C ALA A 304 -4.32 -23.88 25.29
N VAL A 305 -5.25 -23.07 25.79
CA VAL A 305 -5.92 -23.32 27.09
C VAL A 305 -6.75 -24.59 27.04
N GLU A 306 -7.52 -24.80 25.98
CA GLU A 306 -8.34 -26.01 25.80
C GLU A 306 -7.47 -27.28 25.69
N GLU A 307 -6.34 -27.21 24.98
CA GLU A 307 -5.38 -28.31 24.86
C GLU A 307 -4.72 -28.65 26.21
N GLU A 308 -4.39 -27.63 27.01
CA GLU A 308 -3.86 -27.81 28.37
C GLU A 308 -4.91 -28.43 29.31
N GLN A 309 -6.17 -27.97 29.25
CA GLN A 309 -7.27 -28.59 29.99
C GLN A 309 -7.46 -30.06 29.63
N ARG A 310 -7.37 -30.38 28.34
CA ARG A 310 -7.45 -31.77 27.87
C ARG A 310 -6.27 -32.62 28.39
N ARG A 311 -5.05 -32.07 28.41
CA ARG A 311 -3.89 -32.76 29.02
C ARG A 311 -4.08 -33.01 30.51
N GLN A 312 -4.60 -32.03 31.24
CA GLN A 312 -4.88 -32.16 32.68
C GLN A 312 -5.95 -33.22 32.94
N ALA A 313 -7.05 -33.20 32.20
CA ALA A 313 -8.10 -34.22 32.31
C ALA A 313 -7.59 -35.64 32.00
N GLU A 314 -6.72 -35.79 30.99
CA GLU A 314 -6.09 -37.08 30.70
C GLU A 314 -5.16 -37.54 31.83
N GLN A 315 -4.39 -36.62 32.42
CA GLN A 315 -3.51 -36.92 33.53
C GLN A 315 -4.30 -37.31 34.80
N GLU A 316 -5.35 -36.56 35.14
CA GLU A 316 -6.26 -36.87 36.24
C GLU A 316 -6.93 -38.23 36.05
N SER A 317 -7.36 -38.56 34.82
CA SER A 317 -7.92 -39.87 34.51
C SER A 317 -6.91 -41.00 34.76
N ARG A 318 -5.64 -40.81 34.35
CA ARG A 318 -4.56 -41.79 34.58
C ARG A 318 -4.20 -41.92 36.06
N GLU A 319 -4.23 -40.83 36.82
CA GLU A 319 -3.97 -40.83 38.26
C GLU A 319 -5.10 -41.55 39.00
N LYS A 320 -6.36 -41.30 38.64
CA LYS A 320 -7.52 -42.01 39.20
C LYS A 320 -7.45 -43.52 38.92
N GLU A 321 -7.09 -43.92 37.71
CA GLU A 321 -6.88 -45.33 37.37
C GLU A 321 -5.78 -45.96 38.23
N ARG A 322 -4.64 -45.26 38.41
CA ARG A 322 -3.56 -45.71 39.31
C ARG A 322 -4.04 -45.83 40.75
N GLU A 323 -4.78 -44.87 41.27
CA GLU A 323 -5.34 -44.94 42.62
C GLU A 323 -6.26 -46.14 42.80
N ASP A 324 -7.14 -46.41 41.84
CA ASP A 324 -8.07 -47.54 41.91
C ASP A 324 -7.33 -48.88 41.81
N THR A 325 -6.26 -48.98 41.00
CA THR A 325 -5.39 -50.17 41.00
C THR A 325 -4.67 -50.36 42.34
N ASN A 326 -4.14 -49.29 42.93
CA ASN A 326 -3.47 -49.34 44.23
C ASN A 326 -4.43 -49.75 45.36
N LYS A 327 -5.65 -49.21 45.38
CA LYS A 327 -6.70 -49.63 46.32
C LYS A 327 -7.00 -51.13 46.19
N ARG A 328 -7.11 -51.62 44.96
CA ARG A 328 -7.36 -53.05 44.68
C ARG A 328 -6.21 -53.94 45.15
N LEU A 329 -4.96 -53.54 44.92
CA LEU A 329 -3.78 -54.27 45.39
C LEU A 329 -3.73 -54.32 46.92
N LYS A 330 -3.98 -53.21 47.60
CA LYS A 330 -4.02 -53.16 49.07
C LYS A 330 -5.08 -54.10 49.64
N LEU A 331 -6.26 -54.15 49.01
CA LEU A 331 -7.34 -55.03 49.45
C LEU A 331 -6.97 -56.52 49.32
N LEU A 332 -6.20 -56.88 48.28
CA LEU A 332 -5.65 -58.23 48.11
C LEU A 332 -4.57 -58.55 49.15
N GLU A 333 -3.68 -57.60 49.46
CA GLU A 333 -2.68 -57.76 50.52
C GLU A 333 -3.33 -57.99 51.89
N ASP A 334 -4.38 -57.23 52.21
CA ASP A 334 -5.12 -57.37 53.47
C ASP A 334 -5.83 -58.73 53.54
N GLN A 335 -6.42 -59.22 52.44
CA GLN A 335 -7.01 -60.57 52.36
C GLN A 335 -5.97 -61.66 52.60
N LEU A 336 -4.81 -61.59 51.94
CA LEU A 336 -3.72 -62.54 52.11
C LEU A 336 -3.17 -62.56 53.55
N ARG A 337 -3.09 -61.40 54.21
CA ARG A 337 -2.71 -61.34 55.63
C ARG A 337 -3.71 -62.07 56.52
N VAL A 338 -5.00 -61.86 56.31
CA VAL A 338 -6.04 -62.54 57.11
C VAL A 338 -5.99 -64.06 56.92
N GLU A 339 -5.79 -64.55 55.69
CA GLU A 339 -5.62 -65.98 55.42
C GLU A 339 -4.38 -66.57 56.10
N HIS A 340 -3.29 -65.81 56.17
CA HIS A 340 -2.07 -66.23 56.88
C HIS A 340 -2.24 -66.30 58.41
N TYR A 341 -3.18 -65.54 59.01
CA TYR A 341 -3.46 -65.61 60.45
C TYR A 341 -4.46 -66.72 60.84
N LEU A 342 -5.15 -67.32 59.87
CA LEU A 342 -6.16 -68.36 60.09
C LEU A 342 -5.64 -69.79 59.83
N ASN A 343 -4.41 -69.93 59.32
CA ASN A 343 -3.67 -71.20 59.16
C ASN A 343 -2.55 -71.32 60.19
#